data_AF-A0A161KB62-F1
#
_entry.id   AF-A0A161KB62-F1
#
_cell.length_a   1.000
_cell.length_b   1.000
_cell.length_c   1.000
_cell.angle_alpha   90.00
_cell.angle_beta   90.00
_cell.angle_gamma   90.00
#
_symmetry.space_group_name_H-M   'P 1'
#
loop_
_entity.id
_entity.type
_entity.pdbx_description
1 polymer ?
#
loop_
_entity_poly.entity_id
_entity_poly.type
_entity_poly.pdbx_seq_one_letter_code
_entity_poly.pdbx_strand_id
1 'polypeptide(L)'
;MCQVFGVSRSGYYNWVQHEPSDRKQSDERLKLEIKVAHIRTRETYGTRRLQTELAENGIIVGRDRLARLRKELRLRCKQKRKFRATTNSNHNLSVAPNLLNQTFAPTAPNQVWVADLTYVATQEGWLYLAGFAPIFPDICYHLTHYKPAAADIPVASDNPAHYADAIRYNARTPLQGSLLPLTRLVWA
;
A
#
# COMPACT_ATOMS: atom_id res chain seq x y z
N MET A 1 -32.63 -31.91 23.32
CA MET A 1 -31.34 -31.19 23.43
C MET A 1 -30.49 -31.70 24.61
N CYS A 2 -30.84 -31.43 25.88
CA CYS A 2 -30.00 -31.81 27.04
C CYS A 2 -29.69 -33.32 27.14
N GLN A 3 -30.65 -34.19 26.81
CA GLN A 3 -30.46 -35.65 26.77
C GLN A 3 -29.50 -36.12 25.67
N VAL A 4 -29.44 -35.42 24.54
CA VAL A 4 -28.55 -35.76 23.41
C VAL A 4 -27.09 -35.42 23.74
N PHE A 5 -26.86 -34.33 24.49
CA PHE A 5 -25.53 -33.86 24.87
C PHE A 5 -25.08 -34.31 26.27
N GLY A 6 -25.88 -35.11 26.99
CA GLY A 6 -25.53 -35.61 28.32
C GLY A 6 -25.43 -34.53 29.41
N VAL A 7 -26.10 -33.39 29.26
CA VAL A 7 -26.04 -32.25 30.20
C VAL A 7 -27.30 -32.19 31.07
N SER A 8 -27.16 -31.73 32.32
CA SER A 8 -28.31 -31.53 33.19
C SER A 8 -29.19 -30.37 32.70
N ARG A 9 -30.52 -30.50 32.85
CA ARG A 9 -31.47 -29.44 32.48
C ARG A 9 -31.21 -28.16 33.30
N SER A 10 -30.91 -28.29 34.59
CA SER A 10 -30.60 -27.16 35.47
C SER A 10 -29.30 -26.45 35.08
N GLY A 11 -28.26 -27.20 34.70
CA GLY A 11 -27.00 -26.62 34.21
C GLY A 11 -27.18 -25.89 32.87
N TYR A 12 -28.00 -26.44 31.97
CA TYR A 12 -28.33 -25.77 30.71
C TYR A 12 -29.05 -24.43 30.95
N TYR A 13 -30.09 -24.40 31.78
CA TYR A 13 -30.80 -23.15 32.07
C TYR A 13 -29.97 -22.16 32.86
N ASN A 14 -29.11 -22.62 33.78
CA ASN A 14 -28.16 -21.77 34.48
C ASN A 14 -27.20 -21.11 33.47
N TRP A 15 -26.65 -21.87 32.53
CA TRP A 15 -25.81 -21.31 31.47
C TRP A 15 -26.57 -20.36 30.53
N VAL A 16 -27.81 -20.66 30.16
CA VAL A 16 -28.63 -19.77 29.31
C VAL A 16 -28.93 -18.45 30.02
N GLN A 17 -29.25 -18.50 31.31
CA GLN A 17 -29.63 -17.34 32.12
C GLN A 17 -28.45 -16.68 32.83
N HIS A 18 -27.22 -17.18 32.65
CA HIS A 18 -26.07 -16.65 33.39
C HIS A 18 -25.82 -15.20 32.99
N GLU A 19 -25.55 -14.38 33.99
CA GLU A 19 -25.05 -13.04 33.76
C GLU A 19 -23.59 -13.08 33.28
N PRO A 20 -23.14 -12.07 32.52
CA PRO A 20 -21.75 -11.98 32.12
C PRO A 20 -20.85 -12.02 33.36
N SER A 21 -19.83 -12.89 33.35
CA SER A 21 -18.85 -12.93 34.45
C SER A 21 -18.17 -11.58 34.65
N ASP A 22 -17.68 -11.32 35.86
CA ASP A 22 -16.96 -10.07 36.19
C ASP A 22 -15.83 -9.76 35.21
N ARG A 23 -15.13 -10.81 34.75
CA ARG A 23 -14.10 -10.69 33.73
C ARG A 23 -14.65 -10.20 32.39
N LYS A 24 -15.80 -10.72 31.98
CA LYS A 24 -16.46 -10.31 30.72
C LYS A 24 -16.98 -8.87 30.84
N GLN A 25 -17.55 -8.49 31.97
CA GLN A 25 -17.97 -7.10 32.23
C GLN A 25 -16.77 -6.14 32.22
N SER A 26 -15.67 -6.52 32.88
CA SER A 26 -14.41 -5.75 32.88
C SER A 26 -13.82 -5.61 31.48
N ASP A 27 -13.86 -6.67 30.67
CA ASP A 27 -13.40 -6.63 29.28
C ASP A 27 -14.27 -5.69 28.43
N GLU A 28 -15.59 -5.67 28.59
CA GLU A 28 -16.46 -4.75 27.85
C GLU A 28 -16.23 -3.28 28.23
N ARG A 29 -16.04 -2.99 29.53
CA ARG A 29 -15.63 -1.64 29.97
C ARG A 29 -14.30 -1.24 29.33
N LEU A 30 -13.32 -2.14 29.36
CA LEU A 30 -12.00 -1.89 28.77
C LEU A 30 -12.05 -1.73 27.25
N LYS A 31 -12.94 -2.45 26.55
CA LYS A 31 -13.14 -2.28 25.10
C LYS A 31 -13.59 -0.87 24.74
N LEU A 32 -14.43 -0.23 25.57
CA LEU A 32 -14.85 1.16 25.35
C LEU A 32 -13.64 2.11 25.47
N GLU A 33 -12.85 1.97 26.53
CA GLU A 33 -11.65 2.78 26.75
C GLU A 33 -10.62 2.62 25.62
N ILE A 34 -10.44 1.39 25.14
CA ILE A 34 -9.56 1.09 23.99
C ILE A 34 -10.05 1.82 22.73
N LYS A 35 -11.36 1.85 22.47
CA LYS A 35 -11.92 2.57 21.30
C LYS A 35 -11.69 4.07 21.43
N VAL A 36 -11.97 4.65 22.60
CA VAL A 36 -11.78 6.08 22.86
C VAL A 36 -10.31 6.46 22.68
N ALA A 37 -9.40 5.72 23.29
CA ALA A 37 -7.96 5.96 23.15
C ALA A 37 -7.47 5.77 21.70
N HIS A 38 -8.03 4.81 20.97
CA HIS A 38 -7.69 4.60 19.56
C HIS A 38 -8.10 5.77 18.66
N ILE A 39 -9.29 6.35 18.89
CA ILE A 39 -9.77 7.54 18.18
C ILE A 39 -8.92 8.76 18.57
N ARG A 40 -8.67 8.97 19.87
CA ARG A 40 -7.84 10.07 20.39
C ARG A 40 -6.45 10.10 19.76
N THR A 41 -5.85 8.94 19.56
CA THR A 41 -4.51 8.77 18.95
C THR A 41 -4.52 8.73 17.42
N ARG A 42 -5.63 9.15 16.80
CA ARG A 42 -5.84 9.18 15.34
C ARG A 42 -5.58 7.83 14.68
N GLU A 43 -5.91 6.76 15.39
CA GLU A 43 -5.74 5.37 14.96
C GLU A 43 -4.29 4.95 14.67
N THR A 44 -3.30 5.69 15.13
CA THR A 44 -1.89 5.40 14.80
C THR A 44 -1.24 4.43 15.79
N TYR A 45 -1.73 4.36 17.03
CA TYR A 45 -1.02 3.68 18.11
C TYR A 45 -1.20 2.16 18.07
N GLY A 46 -0.07 1.46 18.10
CA GLY A 46 0.05 0.02 18.33
C GLY A 46 -0.19 -0.36 19.79
N THR A 47 -0.27 -1.66 20.09
CA THR A 47 -0.56 -2.18 21.44
C THR A 47 0.42 -1.64 22.50
N ARG A 48 1.72 -1.50 22.17
CA ARG A 48 2.72 -0.94 23.11
C ARG A 48 2.43 0.52 23.47
N ARG A 49 2.24 1.38 22.46
CA ARG A 49 1.98 2.82 22.68
C ARG A 49 0.62 3.05 23.33
N LEU A 50 -0.37 2.26 22.95
CA LEU A 50 -1.71 2.34 23.52
C LEU A 50 -1.73 1.88 24.99
N GLN A 51 -0.88 0.94 25.38
CA GLN A 51 -0.74 0.54 26.78
C GLN A 51 -0.22 1.70 27.64
N THR A 52 0.81 2.40 27.17
CA THR A 52 1.34 3.59 27.86
C THR A 52 0.28 4.68 27.97
N GLU A 53 -0.43 4.97 26.87
CA GLU A 53 -1.54 5.93 26.84
C GLU A 53 -2.65 5.58 27.85
N LEU A 54 -3.02 4.31 27.95
CA LEU A 54 -4.02 3.84 28.90
C LEU A 54 -3.52 3.96 30.35
N ALA A 55 -2.24 3.65 30.58
CA ALA A 55 -1.62 3.78 31.91
C ALA A 55 -1.55 5.26 32.36
N GLU A 56 -1.29 6.20 31.45
CA GLU A 56 -1.34 7.63 31.72
C GLU A 56 -2.75 8.12 32.11
N ASN A 57 -3.80 7.45 31.62
CA ASN A 57 -5.19 7.70 32.07
C ASN A 57 -5.58 6.86 33.31
N GLY A 58 -4.63 6.22 33.99
CA GLY A 58 -4.87 5.41 35.20
C GLY A 58 -5.37 3.98 34.94
N ILE A 59 -5.36 3.50 33.70
CA ILE A 59 -5.86 2.16 33.32
C ILE A 59 -4.68 1.21 33.09
N ILE A 60 -4.40 0.36 34.08
CA ILE A 60 -3.29 -0.61 34.01
C ILE A 60 -3.79 -1.92 33.40
N VAL A 61 -3.27 -2.27 32.22
CA VAL A 61 -3.66 -3.48 31.47
C VAL A 61 -2.43 -4.17 30.88
N GLY A 62 -2.40 -5.50 30.97
CA GLY A 62 -1.38 -6.33 30.34
C GLY A 62 -1.48 -6.34 28.81
N ARG A 63 -0.33 -6.40 28.13
CA ARG A 63 -0.25 -6.32 26.66
C ARG A 63 -1.08 -7.37 25.92
N ASP A 64 -1.12 -8.60 26.43
CA ASP A 64 -1.82 -9.70 25.74
C ASP A 64 -3.32 -9.54 25.84
N ARG A 65 -3.82 -9.07 26.99
CA ARG A 65 -5.24 -8.71 27.17
C ARG A 65 -5.62 -7.60 26.20
N LEU A 66 -4.80 -6.54 26.11
CA LEU A 66 -5.01 -5.43 25.20
C LEU A 66 -4.98 -5.87 23.72
N ALA A 67 -4.03 -6.73 23.35
CA ALA A 67 -3.91 -7.28 22.00
C ALA A 67 -5.12 -8.12 21.60
N ARG A 68 -5.57 -9.02 22.49
CA ARG A 68 -6.77 -9.84 22.29
C ARG A 68 -8.00 -8.96 22.08
N LEU A 69 -8.24 -7.99 22.96
CA LEU A 69 -9.41 -7.11 22.87
C LEU A 69 -9.38 -6.23 21.61
N ARG A 70 -8.22 -5.70 21.20
CA ARG A 70 -8.10 -4.99 19.91
C ARG A 70 -8.43 -5.88 18.72
N LYS A 71 -8.01 -7.15 18.75
CA LYS A 71 -8.31 -8.13 17.69
C LYS A 71 -9.81 -8.41 17.63
N GLU A 72 -10.47 -8.60 18.77
CA GLU A 72 -11.93 -8.76 18.86
C GLU A 72 -12.67 -7.54 18.29
N LEU A 73 -12.19 -6.34 18.59
CA LEU A 73 -12.74 -5.08 18.07
C LEU A 73 -12.35 -4.77 16.61
N ARG A 74 -11.54 -5.62 15.97
CA ARG A 74 -11.02 -5.44 14.60
C ARG A 74 -10.30 -4.10 14.37
N LEU A 75 -9.68 -3.54 15.41
CA LEU A 75 -8.95 -2.27 15.33
C LEU A 75 -7.59 -2.47 14.67
N ARG A 76 -7.28 -1.67 13.65
CA ARG A 76 -6.02 -1.67 12.90
C ARG A 76 -5.35 -0.32 13.04
N CYS A 77 -4.02 -0.30 13.08
CA CYS A 77 -3.30 0.97 13.06
C CYS A 77 -3.27 1.54 11.64
N LYS A 78 -3.58 2.82 11.47
CA LYS A 78 -3.30 3.56 10.23
C LYS A 78 -1.81 3.86 10.16
N GLN A 79 -1.12 3.24 9.20
CA GLN A 79 0.25 3.62 8.83
C GLN A 79 0.18 4.67 7.71
N LYS A 80 0.64 5.90 7.99
CA LYS A 80 0.84 6.88 6.93
C LYS A 80 2.08 6.48 6.13
N ARG A 81 1.91 6.15 4.85
CA ARG A 81 3.05 5.95 3.93
C ARG A 81 3.87 7.23 3.91
N LYS A 82 5.19 7.13 4.11
CA LYS A 82 6.09 8.28 3.96
C LYS A 82 5.97 8.75 2.50
N PHE A 83 5.43 9.94 2.29
CA PHE A 83 5.47 10.59 0.99
C PHE A 83 6.91 11.06 0.76
N ARG A 84 7.56 10.56 -0.28
CA ARG A 84 8.89 11.01 -0.69
C ARG A 84 8.71 11.79 -1.97
N ALA A 85 8.78 13.12 -1.89
CA ALA A 85 8.86 13.96 -3.07
C ALA A 85 10.23 13.73 -3.71
N THR A 86 10.26 13.00 -4.82
CA THR A 86 11.47 12.78 -5.62
C THR A 86 11.82 13.99 -6.46
N THR A 87 10.85 14.87 -6.72
CA THR A 87 10.97 15.99 -7.64
C THR A 87 10.68 17.30 -6.91
N ASN A 88 11.60 18.26 -7.00
CA ASN A 88 11.33 19.62 -6.55
C ASN A 88 10.61 20.39 -7.66
N SER A 89 9.29 20.44 -7.61
CA SER A 89 8.47 21.23 -8.55
C SER A 89 8.50 22.73 -8.26
N ASN A 90 9.05 23.16 -7.12
CA ASN A 90 9.22 24.57 -6.76
C ASN A 90 10.65 25.03 -7.07
N HIS A 91 10.95 25.15 -8.37
CA HIS A 91 12.24 25.63 -8.86
C HIS A 91 12.05 26.83 -9.80
N ASN A 92 13.05 27.70 -9.86
CA ASN A 92 13.02 28.89 -10.74
C ASN A 92 13.50 28.59 -12.18
N LEU A 93 13.73 27.33 -12.53
CA LEU A 93 14.09 26.92 -13.88
C LEU A 93 12.86 26.96 -14.81
N SER A 94 13.09 27.21 -16.09
CA SER A 94 12.05 27.20 -17.12
C SER A 94 11.35 25.84 -17.17
N VAL A 95 10.04 25.83 -16.90
CA VAL A 95 9.20 24.64 -17.01
C VAL A 95 8.65 24.56 -18.44
N ALA A 96 8.91 23.46 -19.14
CA ALA A 96 8.32 23.25 -20.45
C ALA A 96 6.78 23.18 -20.35
N PRO A 97 6.02 23.79 -21.29
CA PRO A 97 4.56 23.98 -21.16
C PRO A 97 3.76 22.71 -21.46
N ASN A 98 3.04 22.09 -20.52
CA ASN A 98 2.45 20.74 -20.66
C ASN A 98 1.54 20.50 -21.89
N LEU A 99 2.13 20.17 -23.05
CA LEU A 99 1.43 19.91 -24.32
C LEU A 99 0.57 18.64 -24.31
N LEU A 100 0.91 17.63 -23.50
CA LEU A 100 0.17 16.37 -23.48
C LEU A 100 -1.12 16.49 -22.67
N ASN A 101 -1.08 17.26 -21.58
CA ASN A 101 -2.22 17.52 -20.70
C ASN A 101 -3.05 16.27 -20.34
N GLN A 102 -2.37 15.14 -20.08
CA GLN A 102 -2.97 13.82 -19.78
C GLN A 102 -3.89 13.26 -20.89
N THR A 103 -3.79 13.76 -22.12
CA THR A 103 -4.53 13.25 -23.28
C THR A 103 -3.72 12.15 -23.95
N PHE A 104 -4.00 10.89 -23.60
CA PHE A 104 -3.26 9.72 -24.09
C PHE A 104 -3.92 9.07 -25.32
N ALA A 105 -4.38 9.90 -26.27
CA ALA A 105 -5.08 9.45 -27.49
C ALA A 105 -4.39 9.95 -28.77
N PRO A 106 -3.19 9.44 -29.09
CA PRO A 106 -2.51 9.78 -30.34
C PRO A 106 -3.20 9.13 -31.54
N THR A 107 -3.18 9.83 -32.66
CA THR A 107 -3.85 9.46 -33.93
C THR A 107 -2.93 8.72 -34.88
N ALA A 108 -1.61 8.82 -34.70
CA ALA A 108 -0.60 8.09 -35.45
C ALA A 108 0.56 7.67 -34.52
N PRO A 109 1.35 6.65 -34.90
CA PRO A 109 2.61 6.33 -34.23
C PRO A 109 3.54 7.55 -34.18
N ASN A 110 4.51 7.54 -33.26
CA ASN A 110 5.54 8.57 -33.13
C ASN A 110 5.02 9.99 -32.76
N GLN A 111 3.79 10.14 -32.28
CA GLN A 111 3.24 11.45 -31.86
C GLN A 111 3.50 11.76 -30.39
N VAL A 112 3.52 10.74 -29.54
CA VAL A 112 3.71 10.89 -28.10
C VAL A 112 4.64 9.80 -27.61
N TRP A 113 5.65 10.21 -26.84
CA TRP A 113 6.62 9.33 -26.22
C TRP A 113 6.62 9.53 -24.71
N VAL A 114 6.82 8.44 -23.97
CA VAL A 114 7.09 8.44 -22.53
C VAL A 114 8.54 8.05 -22.34
N ALA A 115 9.21 8.77 -21.45
CA ALA A 115 10.53 8.42 -20.97
C ALA A 115 10.47 8.13 -19.47
N ASP A 116 11.23 7.14 -19.02
CA ASP A 116 11.48 6.90 -17.60
C ASP A 116 12.99 6.81 -17.35
N LEU A 117 13.42 7.35 -16.21
CA LEU A 117 14.81 7.30 -15.76
C LEU A 117 14.89 6.50 -14.47
N THR A 118 15.60 5.38 -14.51
CA THR A 118 15.78 4.50 -13.36
C THR A 118 17.26 4.34 -13.01
N TYR A 119 17.51 3.86 -11.79
CA TYR A 119 18.85 3.67 -11.24
C TYR A 119 19.11 2.17 -11.13
N VAL A 120 20.21 1.71 -11.70
CA VAL A 120 20.63 0.31 -11.65
C VAL A 120 21.88 0.22 -10.78
N ALA A 121 21.80 -0.56 -9.71
CA ALA A 121 22.96 -0.84 -8.87
C ALA A 121 23.88 -1.85 -9.56
N THR A 122 25.16 -1.53 -9.70
CA THR A 122 26.20 -2.42 -10.22
C THR A 122 27.37 -2.53 -9.23
N GLN A 123 28.32 -3.43 -9.51
CA GLN A 123 29.53 -3.58 -8.69
C GLN A 123 30.47 -2.37 -8.79
N GLU A 124 30.31 -1.53 -9.82
CA GLU A 124 31.10 -0.31 -10.04
C GLU A 124 30.40 0.96 -9.54
N GLY A 125 29.14 0.85 -9.09
CA GLY A 125 28.37 1.97 -8.55
C GLY A 125 26.95 2.03 -9.09
N TRP A 126 26.35 3.22 -9.05
CA TRP A 126 25.00 3.44 -9.58
C TRP A 126 25.08 3.88 -11.04
N LEU A 127 24.45 3.12 -11.93
CA LEU A 127 24.23 3.52 -13.31
C LEU A 127 22.83 4.11 -13.48
N TYR A 128 22.71 5.03 -14.42
CA TYR A 128 21.45 5.67 -14.78
C TYR A 128 20.98 5.10 -16.11
N LEU A 129 19.78 4.54 -16.13
CA LEU A 129 19.17 3.95 -17.32
C LEU A 129 17.96 4.78 -17.72
N ALA A 130 17.96 5.28 -18.96
CA ALA A 130 16.81 5.95 -19.56
C ALA A 130 16.12 5.03 -20.57
N GLY A 131 14.81 4.83 -20.42
CA GLY A 131 13.98 4.09 -21.37
C GLY A 131 12.98 5.02 -22.05
N PHE A 132 12.70 4.78 -23.34
CA PHE A 132 11.74 5.54 -24.14
C PHE A 132 10.73 4.59 -24.78
N ALA A 133 9.44 4.95 -24.75
CA ALA A 133 8.36 4.15 -25.33
C ALA A 133 7.29 5.05 -25.99
N PRO A 134 6.87 4.80 -27.24
CA PRO A 134 5.74 5.50 -27.84
C PRO A 134 4.40 5.11 -27.18
N ILE A 135 3.48 6.06 -27.06
CA ILE A 135 2.08 5.81 -26.73
C ILE A 135 1.33 5.70 -28.06
N PHE A 136 0.82 4.52 -28.42
CA PHE A 136 -0.07 4.32 -29.57
C PHE A 136 -0.89 3.03 -29.40
N PRO A 137 -2.21 3.01 -29.71
CA PRO A 137 -3.01 1.80 -29.68
C PRO A 137 -2.45 0.73 -30.63
N ASP A 138 -2.56 -0.55 -30.28
CA ASP A 138 -2.11 -1.72 -31.07
C ASP A 138 -0.59 -1.96 -31.22
N ILE A 139 0.26 -1.16 -30.57
CA ILE A 139 1.67 -1.56 -30.37
C ILE A 139 1.77 -2.44 -29.12
N CYS A 140 1.44 -3.72 -29.28
CA CYS A 140 1.89 -4.76 -28.36
C CYS A 140 3.41 -4.87 -28.51
N TYR A 141 4.18 -4.43 -27.51
CA TYR A 141 5.61 -4.75 -27.42
C TYR A 141 5.76 -6.27 -27.23
N HIS A 142 5.77 -7.03 -28.33
CA HIS A 142 6.73 -8.12 -28.42
C HIS A 142 8.10 -7.45 -28.36
N LEU A 143 8.93 -7.83 -27.40
CA LEU A 143 10.35 -7.47 -27.33
C LEU A 143 11.07 -8.08 -28.54
N THR A 144 10.82 -7.55 -29.73
CA THR A 144 11.67 -7.78 -30.89
C THR A 144 12.87 -6.88 -30.72
N HIS A 145 14.04 -7.51 -30.70
CA HIS A 145 15.33 -6.88 -30.55
C HIS A 145 15.49 -5.77 -31.60
N TYR A 146 15.35 -4.52 -31.20
CA TYR A 146 15.67 -3.37 -32.03
C TYR A 146 17.02 -2.81 -31.59
N LYS A 147 18.09 -3.24 -32.27
CA LYS A 147 19.38 -2.53 -32.30
C LYS A 147 19.31 -1.55 -33.47
N PRO A 148 19.69 -0.27 -33.26
CA PRO A 148 21.11 0.02 -33.47
C PRO A 148 21.71 0.98 -32.41
N ALA A 149 22.95 0.66 -32.03
CA ALA A 149 23.94 1.55 -31.42
C ALA A 149 23.60 2.24 -30.09
N ALA A 150 23.58 1.47 -29.00
CA ALA A 150 24.09 1.92 -27.70
C ALA A 150 24.74 0.70 -27.04
N ALA A 151 25.93 0.91 -26.46
CA ALA A 151 26.86 -0.07 -25.89
C ALA A 151 26.27 -1.48 -25.62
N ASP A 152 26.96 -2.49 -26.16
CA ASP A 152 26.79 -3.89 -25.80
C ASP A 152 26.96 -4.08 -24.29
N ILE A 153 25.86 -4.04 -23.54
CA ILE A 153 25.79 -4.60 -22.20
C ILE A 153 25.35 -6.06 -22.40
N PRO A 154 26.24 -7.05 -22.21
CA PRO A 154 25.83 -8.44 -22.25
C PRO A 154 25.07 -8.72 -20.95
N VAL A 155 23.74 -8.58 -20.99
CA VAL A 155 22.90 -9.04 -19.89
C VAL A 155 22.82 -10.56 -19.99
N ALA A 156 23.80 -11.22 -19.37
CA ALA A 156 23.74 -12.63 -19.01
C ALA A 156 22.65 -12.79 -17.95
N SER A 157 21.41 -12.96 -18.40
CA SER A 157 20.30 -13.40 -17.56
C SER A 157 19.22 -14.00 -18.47
N ASP A 158 19.24 -15.33 -18.57
CA ASP A 158 18.33 -16.17 -19.36
C ASP A 158 16.88 -16.17 -18.82
N ASN A 159 16.32 -15.01 -18.43
CA ASN A 159 14.92 -14.96 -17.99
C ASN A 159 14.18 -13.67 -18.41
N PRO A 160 13.57 -13.65 -19.61
CA PRO A 160 12.84 -12.50 -20.14
C PRO A 160 11.51 -12.18 -19.42
N ALA A 161 11.11 -12.97 -18.41
CA ALA A 161 9.84 -12.80 -17.73
C ALA A 161 9.78 -11.58 -16.78
N HIS A 162 10.91 -11.09 -16.28
CA HIS A 162 10.92 -10.05 -15.24
C HIS A 162 10.68 -8.62 -15.75
N TYR A 163 10.94 -8.32 -17.03
CA TYR A 163 10.83 -6.96 -17.58
C TYR A 163 9.40 -6.57 -18.00
N ALA A 164 8.62 -7.53 -18.50
CA ALA A 164 7.22 -7.28 -18.85
C ALA A 164 6.36 -7.00 -17.61
N ASP A 165 6.72 -7.55 -16.45
CA ASP A 165 5.97 -7.38 -15.21
C ASP A 165 6.13 -5.98 -14.60
N ALA A 166 7.28 -5.32 -14.75
CA ALA A 166 7.46 -3.95 -14.26
C ALA A 166 6.56 -2.93 -15.01
N ILE A 167 6.38 -3.12 -16.32
CA ILE A 167 5.51 -2.28 -17.14
C ILE A 167 4.03 -2.70 -16.98
N ARG A 168 3.72 -4.00 -16.91
CA ARG A 168 2.36 -4.52 -16.68
C ARG A 168 1.82 -4.23 -15.27
N TYR A 169 2.67 -4.15 -14.26
CA TYR A 169 2.24 -3.85 -12.88
C TYR A 169 1.62 -2.44 -12.79
N ASN A 170 2.13 -1.48 -13.56
CA ASN A 170 1.52 -0.14 -13.69
C ASN A 170 0.22 -0.12 -14.52
N ALA A 171 0.02 -1.09 -15.41
CA ALA A 171 -1.15 -1.13 -16.29
C ALA A 171 -2.36 -1.92 -15.74
N ARG A 172 -2.18 -2.77 -14.72
CA ARG A 172 -3.24 -3.66 -14.17
C ARG A 172 -4.06 -3.06 -13.02
N THR A 173 -3.74 -1.87 -12.54
CA THR A 173 -4.62 -1.17 -11.58
C THR A 173 -5.63 -0.32 -12.35
N PRO A 174 -6.95 -0.61 -12.28
CA PRO A 174 -7.93 0.34 -12.76
C PRO A 174 -7.84 1.57 -11.86
N LEU A 175 -7.51 2.70 -12.46
CA LEU A 175 -7.30 3.97 -11.77
C LEU A 175 -8.65 4.60 -11.41
N GLN A 176 -9.39 3.95 -10.52
CA GLN A 176 -10.37 4.64 -9.70
C GLN A 176 -9.61 5.42 -8.62
N GLY A 177 -9.43 6.71 -8.88
CA GLY A 177 -9.01 7.68 -7.88
C GLY A 177 -7.51 7.98 -7.89
N SER A 178 -7.19 9.18 -8.37
CA SER A 178 -5.92 9.90 -8.18
C SER A 178 -4.65 9.24 -8.75
N LEU A 179 -4.47 9.35 -10.07
CA LEU A 179 -3.13 9.35 -10.64
C LEU A 179 -2.49 10.73 -10.47
N LEU A 180 -1.29 10.71 -9.90
CA LEU A 180 -0.34 11.80 -10.04
C LEU A 180 0.04 11.96 -11.52
N PRO A 181 0.21 13.19 -12.03
CA PRO A 181 0.43 13.43 -13.46
C PRO A 181 1.79 12.91 -13.89
N LEU A 182 1.81 11.87 -14.72
CA LEU A 182 2.94 11.57 -15.59
C LEU A 182 2.97 12.61 -16.71
N THR A 183 3.67 13.70 -16.43
CA THR A 183 4.06 14.76 -17.37
C THR A 183 5.55 14.96 -17.08
N ARG A 184 6.53 14.88 -17.99
CA ARG A 184 6.51 15.04 -19.44
C ARG A 184 7.95 15.03 -19.95
N LEU A 185 8.21 14.43 -21.10
CA LEU A 185 9.26 14.82 -22.05
C LEU A 185 8.89 14.23 -23.41
N VAL A 186 7.96 14.90 -24.09
CA VAL A 186 7.62 14.62 -25.48
C VAL A 186 8.56 15.49 -26.31
N TRP A 187 9.51 14.86 -26.99
CA TRP A 187 10.26 15.48 -28.08
C TRP A 187 9.42 15.38 -29.35
N ALA A 188 9.35 16.50 -30.09
CA ALA A 188 8.82 16.57 -31.45
C ALA A 188 9.91 16.21 -32.45
#